data_AF-A0A9P0XF21-F1
#
_entry.id   AF-A0A9P0XF21-F1
#
_cell.length_a   1.000
_cell.length_b   1.000
_cell.length_c   1.000
_cell.angle_alpha   90.00
_cell.angle_beta   90.00
_cell.angle_gamma   90.00
#
_symmetry.space_group_name_H-M   'P 1'
#
loop_
_entity.id
_entity.type
_entity.pdbx_description
1 polymer ?
#
loop_
_entity_poly.entity_id
_entity_poly.type
_entity_poly.pdbx_seq_one_letter_code
_entity_poly.pdbx_strand_id
1 'polypeptide(L)'
;MASPGMMQSGLSRELFESWCTDPKNGVIIAGYCVEGTLAKTILSEPEEITTMSGQKLPLKMSVDYISFSAHTDYQQTSEFINILKPPHVVLVHGEQNEMSRLKAALQREHRSRLAVHTPRNTQLLALTFRGDKTAKVMGSLAVEPPQPGDTLQGVLVKRNFNYHILAPSDLNKYTELSQSEVVQRQSIQYTGSNAVLRHAVLRLAGTVEFLSETRWRLYGCLDMIIEPPVITLEWQAQPVSDMYADAVVAALLAAASMPQPTHLPLAPKLDRMHFKECVIEMLQEMFGEDSVPKMFKGEKLHVEVNGRRADIDLLALDVTSNDEALERMVQSAISKLYAALAPVKPPPPPTC
;
A
#
# COMPACT_ATOMS: atom_id res chain seq x y z
N MET A 1 -18.39 -63.20 15.47
CA MET A 1 -18.54 -61.83 14.91
C MET A 1 -18.37 -61.91 13.41
N ALA A 2 -19.22 -61.25 12.64
CA ALA A 2 -19.18 -61.28 11.17
C ALA A 2 -19.39 -59.88 10.61
N SER A 3 -18.81 -59.59 9.45
CA SER A 3 -18.94 -58.32 8.74
C SER A 3 -19.98 -58.42 7.61
N PRO A 4 -20.55 -57.29 7.15
CA PRO A 4 -20.50 -55.92 7.69
C PRO A 4 -21.44 -55.69 8.89
N GLY A 5 -21.10 -54.75 9.78
CA GLY A 5 -21.84 -54.52 11.02
C GLY A 5 -23.30 -54.06 10.88
N MET A 6 -23.69 -53.50 9.71
CA MET A 6 -25.07 -53.06 9.44
C MET A 6 -25.90 -54.10 8.65
N MET A 7 -25.33 -55.28 8.37
CA MET A 7 -26.04 -56.43 7.81
C MET A 7 -26.76 -56.14 6.48
N GLN A 8 -26.15 -55.32 5.63
CA GLN A 8 -26.67 -55.01 4.29
C GLN A 8 -26.47 -56.17 3.31
N SER A 9 -25.38 -56.92 3.45
CA SER A 9 -25.00 -58.03 2.58
C SER A 9 -23.91 -58.89 3.25
N GLY A 10 -23.39 -59.91 2.57
CA GLY A 10 -22.24 -60.68 3.00
C GLY A 10 -22.50 -61.60 4.20
N LEU A 11 -21.42 -62.05 4.85
CA LEU A 11 -21.47 -63.15 5.81
C LEU A 11 -22.35 -62.85 7.03
N SER A 12 -22.31 -61.63 7.56
CA SER A 12 -23.19 -61.24 8.68
C SER A 12 -24.67 -61.37 8.34
N ARG A 13 -25.02 -61.13 7.07
CA ARG A 13 -26.40 -61.17 6.59
C ARG A 13 -26.85 -62.62 6.34
N GLU A 14 -26.00 -63.43 5.71
CA GLU A 14 -26.28 -64.85 5.45
C GLU A 14 -26.43 -65.65 6.76
N LEU A 15 -25.56 -65.39 7.74
CA LEU A 15 -25.66 -66.00 9.06
C LEU A 15 -26.93 -65.59 9.79
N PHE A 16 -27.31 -64.32 9.69
CA PHE A 16 -28.55 -63.83 10.30
C PHE A 16 -29.78 -64.49 9.66
N GLU A 17 -29.88 -64.53 8.34
CA GLU A 17 -31.01 -65.20 7.65
C GLU A 17 -31.10 -66.68 8.03
N SER A 18 -29.95 -67.35 8.19
CA SER A 18 -29.88 -68.76 8.60
C SER A 18 -30.32 -68.99 10.05
N TRP A 19 -30.14 -68.01 10.94
CA TRP A 19 -30.34 -68.16 12.38
C TRP A 19 -31.60 -67.48 12.93
N CYS A 20 -32.20 -66.54 12.18
CA CYS A 20 -33.28 -65.68 12.65
C CYS A 20 -34.58 -66.39 13.06
N THR A 21 -34.81 -67.59 12.54
CA THR A 21 -36.05 -68.34 12.77
C THR A 21 -36.03 -69.21 14.03
N ASP A 22 -34.86 -69.41 14.66
CA ASP A 22 -34.72 -70.21 15.87
C ASP A 22 -34.64 -69.30 17.12
N PRO A 23 -35.58 -69.44 18.08
CA PRO A 23 -35.59 -68.62 19.31
C PRO A 23 -34.43 -68.89 20.27
N LYS A 24 -33.62 -69.94 20.06
CA LYS A 24 -32.41 -70.18 20.84
C LYS A 24 -31.24 -69.29 20.43
N ASN A 25 -31.33 -68.64 19.26
CA ASN A 25 -30.29 -67.77 18.76
C ASN A 25 -30.51 -66.32 19.25
N GLY A 26 -29.44 -65.54 19.20
CA GLY A 26 -29.47 -64.11 19.54
C GLY A 26 -28.46 -63.32 18.71
N VAL A 27 -28.79 -62.07 18.40
CA VAL A 27 -27.92 -61.13 17.68
C VAL A 27 -27.65 -59.93 18.58
N ILE A 28 -26.37 -59.61 18.73
CA ILE A 28 -25.93 -58.45 19.50
C ILE A 28 -25.40 -57.41 18.51
N ILE A 29 -26.06 -56.25 18.48
CA ILE A 29 -25.66 -55.11 17.67
C ILE A 29 -24.77 -54.21 18.53
N ALA A 30 -23.49 -54.17 18.17
CA ALA A 30 -22.45 -53.52 18.97
C ALA A 30 -22.14 -52.06 18.57
N GLY A 31 -22.70 -51.56 17.46
CA GLY A 31 -22.36 -50.25 16.88
C GLY A 31 -23.58 -49.47 16.39
N TYR A 32 -23.38 -48.18 16.12
CA TYR A 32 -24.45 -47.32 15.61
C TYR A 32 -25.00 -47.83 14.27
N CYS A 33 -26.34 -47.89 14.17
CA CYS A 33 -27.04 -48.33 12.97
C CYS A 33 -27.70 -47.14 12.27
N VAL A 34 -27.38 -46.95 11.00
CA VAL A 34 -27.97 -45.89 10.16
C VAL A 34 -29.38 -46.31 9.74
N GLU A 35 -30.29 -45.35 9.64
CA GLU A 35 -31.62 -45.60 9.09
C GLU A 35 -31.56 -46.19 7.68
N GLY A 36 -32.51 -47.08 7.37
CA GLY A 36 -32.56 -47.81 6.10
C GLY A 36 -31.68 -49.06 6.04
N THR A 37 -30.95 -49.39 7.11
CA THR A 37 -30.19 -50.66 7.20
C THR A 37 -30.97 -51.74 7.93
N LEU A 38 -30.73 -53.02 7.59
CA LEU A 38 -31.39 -54.14 8.28
C LEU A 38 -31.12 -54.08 9.78
N ALA A 39 -29.87 -53.81 10.18
CA ALA A 39 -29.49 -53.73 11.59
C ALA A 39 -30.31 -52.67 12.36
N LYS A 40 -30.71 -51.55 11.72
CA LYS A 40 -31.61 -50.58 12.34
C LYS A 40 -33.06 -51.07 12.40
N THR A 41 -33.54 -51.76 11.37
CA THR A 41 -34.91 -52.29 11.30
C THR A 41 -35.16 -53.39 12.32
N ILE A 42 -34.20 -54.28 12.56
CA ILE A 42 -34.39 -55.40 13.52
C ILE A 42 -34.45 -54.93 14.97
N LEU A 43 -33.92 -53.74 15.29
CA LEU A 43 -34.01 -53.15 16.62
C LEU A 43 -35.44 -52.74 17.00
N SER A 44 -36.36 -52.62 16.03
CA SER A 44 -37.79 -52.43 16.31
C SER A 44 -38.54 -53.76 16.44
N GLU A 45 -37.84 -54.90 16.47
CA GLU A 45 -38.38 -56.26 16.62
C GLU A 45 -39.58 -56.55 15.69
N PRO A 46 -39.41 -56.44 14.36
CA PRO A 46 -40.48 -56.76 13.42
C PRO A 46 -40.81 -58.26 13.46
N GLU A 47 -42.08 -58.63 13.24
CA GLU A 47 -42.50 -60.04 13.20
C GLU A 47 -41.83 -60.83 12.06
N GLU A 48 -41.54 -60.15 10.93
CA GLU A 48 -40.92 -60.75 9.75
C GLU A 48 -39.79 -59.85 9.20
N ILE A 49 -38.74 -60.49 8.69
CA ILE A 49 -37.65 -59.85 7.94
C ILE A 49 -37.66 -60.32 6.49
N THR A 50 -37.25 -59.44 5.57
CA THR A 50 -37.13 -59.79 4.14
C THR A 50 -35.69 -60.22 3.84
N THR A 51 -35.48 -61.37 3.23
CA THR A 51 -34.17 -61.91 2.84
C THR A 51 -33.59 -61.20 1.62
N MET A 52 -32.31 -61.42 1.32
CA MET A 52 -31.67 -60.96 0.09
C MET A 52 -32.34 -61.51 -1.18
N SER A 53 -32.96 -62.70 -1.10
CA SER A 53 -33.73 -63.33 -2.17
C SER A 53 -35.17 -62.83 -2.27
N GLY A 54 -35.60 -61.91 -1.40
CA GLY A 54 -36.96 -61.35 -1.37
C GLY A 54 -38.01 -62.19 -0.64
N GLN A 55 -37.60 -63.29 0.00
CA GLN A 55 -38.49 -64.11 0.83
C GLN A 55 -38.68 -63.48 2.20
N LYS A 56 -39.81 -63.75 2.85
CA LYS A 56 -40.04 -63.31 4.23
C LYS A 56 -39.74 -64.44 5.21
N LEU A 57 -38.98 -64.14 6.26
CA LEU A 57 -38.65 -65.06 7.34
C LEU A 57 -39.18 -64.50 8.67
N PRO A 58 -39.74 -65.35 9.56
CA PRO A 58 -40.16 -64.91 10.89
C PRO A 58 -38.95 -64.64 11.78
N LEU A 59 -38.93 -63.49 12.45
CA LEU A 59 -37.89 -63.13 13.42
C LEU A 59 -38.26 -63.68 14.80
N LYS A 60 -37.58 -64.74 15.24
CA LYS A 60 -37.80 -65.37 16.55
C LYS A 60 -36.60 -65.28 17.49
N MET A 61 -35.41 -65.00 16.96
CA MET A 61 -34.19 -64.85 17.74
C MET A 61 -34.20 -63.56 18.58
N SER A 62 -33.44 -63.51 19.68
CA SER A 62 -33.31 -62.29 20.49
C SER A 62 -32.47 -61.23 19.77
N VAL A 63 -32.83 -59.95 19.93
CA VAL A 63 -32.10 -58.81 19.35
C VAL A 63 -31.70 -57.87 20.49
N ASP A 64 -30.40 -57.81 20.79
CA ASP A 64 -29.86 -56.96 21.85
C ASP A 64 -28.96 -55.85 21.28
N TYR A 65 -29.07 -54.65 21.82
CA TYR A 65 -28.21 -53.51 21.45
C TYR A 65 -27.29 -53.14 22.60
N ILE A 66 -25.97 -53.29 22.39
CA ILE A 66 -24.94 -52.90 23.36
C ILE A 66 -23.95 -51.99 22.66
N SER A 67 -24.08 -50.68 22.85
CA SER A 67 -23.21 -49.70 22.19
C SER A 67 -21.77 -49.80 22.71
N PHE A 68 -20.86 -50.28 21.85
CA PHE A 68 -19.41 -50.11 21.98
C PHE A 68 -18.90 -49.03 21.04
N SER A 69 -19.74 -48.04 20.77
CA SER A 69 -19.39 -46.93 19.89
C SER A 69 -18.38 -46.04 20.62
N ALA A 70 -17.19 -45.86 20.06
CA ALA A 70 -16.17 -44.94 20.57
C ALA A 70 -16.51 -43.46 20.26
N HIS A 71 -17.77 -43.07 20.47
CA HIS A 71 -18.24 -41.71 20.31
C HIS A 71 -18.31 -41.02 21.67
N THR A 72 -18.08 -39.71 21.66
CA THR A 72 -18.20 -38.88 22.86
C THR A 72 -19.67 -38.71 23.23
N ASP A 73 -19.93 -38.69 24.53
CA ASP A 73 -21.26 -38.35 25.04
C ASP A 73 -21.47 -36.82 25.11
N TYR A 74 -22.65 -36.40 25.59
CA TYR A 74 -22.96 -34.99 25.77
C TYR A 74 -22.02 -34.31 26.77
N GLN A 75 -21.66 -34.97 27.87
CA GLN A 75 -20.84 -34.38 28.93
C GLN A 75 -19.43 -34.11 28.43
N GLN A 76 -18.81 -35.09 27.77
CA GLN A 76 -17.49 -34.97 27.15
C GLN A 76 -17.47 -33.91 26.04
N THR A 77 -18.50 -33.88 25.20
CA THR A 77 -18.58 -32.89 24.10
C THR A 77 -18.78 -31.47 24.64
N SER A 78 -19.64 -31.29 25.65
CA SER A 78 -19.85 -30.00 26.30
C SER A 78 -18.59 -29.54 27.02
N GLU A 79 -17.91 -30.42 27.75
CA GLU A 79 -16.64 -30.11 28.43
C GLU A 79 -15.56 -29.68 27.43
N PHE A 80 -15.44 -30.37 26.30
CA PHE A 80 -14.50 -30.01 25.24
C PHE A 80 -14.75 -28.60 24.68
N ILE A 81 -16.02 -28.25 24.44
CA ILE A 81 -16.41 -26.90 23.98
C ILE A 81 -16.15 -25.85 25.07
N ASN A 82 -16.42 -26.19 26.34
CA ASN A 82 -16.17 -25.33 27.49
C ASN A 82 -14.69 -25.01 27.69
N ILE A 83 -13.80 -25.95 27.39
CA ILE A 83 -12.34 -25.76 27.47
C ILE A 83 -11.87 -24.82 26.35
N LEU A 84 -12.28 -25.07 25.11
CA LEU A 84 -11.82 -24.30 23.94
C LEU A 84 -12.44 -22.92 23.83
N LYS A 85 -13.67 -22.73 24.34
CA LYS A 85 -14.47 -21.50 24.23
C LYS A 85 -14.47 -20.90 22.82
N PRO A 86 -14.76 -21.69 21.77
CA PRO A 86 -14.76 -21.17 20.41
C PRO A 86 -15.90 -20.16 20.21
N PRO A 87 -15.75 -19.16 19.33
CA PRO A 87 -16.84 -18.23 19.00
C PRO A 87 -17.94 -18.89 18.13
N HIS A 88 -17.53 -19.81 17.24
CA HIS A 88 -18.40 -20.53 16.32
C HIS A 88 -18.19 -22.04 16.47
N VAL A 89 -19.28 -22.80 16.57
CA VAL A 89 -19.29 -24.28 16.57
C VAL A 89 -20.15 -24.76 15.43
N VAL A 90 -19.65 -25.69 14.63
CA VAL A 90 -20.37 -26.27 13.48
C VAL A 90 -20.57 -27.75 13.75
N LEU A 91 -21.82 -28.16 13.96
CA LEU A 91 -22.19 -29.56 14.16
C LEU A 91 -22.36 -30.26 12.81
N VAL A 92 -21.68 -31.39 12.66
CA VAL A 92 -21.67 -32.25 11.48
C VAL A 92 -21.66 -33.71 11.92
N HIS A 93 -21.84 -34.65 10.99
CA HIS A 93 -21.74 -36.10 11.24
C HIS A 93 -22.66 -36.59 12.40
N GLY A 94 -23.89 -36.06 12.45
CA GLY A 94 -24.92 -36.51 13.38
C GLY A 94 -26.26 -36.67 12.68
N GLU A 95 -27.17 -37.41 13.31
CA GLU A 95 -28.57 -37.48 12.88
C GLU A 95 -29.24 -36.10 13.09
N GLN A 96 -30.17 -35.74 12.21
CA GLN A 96 -30.71 -34.37 12.14
C GLN A 96 -31.43 -33.94 13.43
N ASN A 97 -32.21 -34.82 14.05
CA ASN A 97 -32.94 -34.52 15.27
C ASN A 97 -32.01 -34.46 16.49
N GLU A 98 -31.07 -35.41 16.61
CA GLU A 98 -30.07 -35.44 17.69
C GLU A 98 -29.10 -34.25 17.59
N MET A 99 -28.69 -33.84 16.39
CA MET A 99 -27.94 -32.59 16.21
C MET A 99 -28.75 -31.37 16.63
N SER A 100 -30.06 -31.34 16.35
CA SER A 100 -30.95 -30.25 16.75
C SER A 100 -31.10 -30.18 18.28
N ARG A 101 -31.18 -31.33 18.95
CA ARG A 101 -31.20 -31.45 20.42
C ARG A 101 -29.88 -30.98 21.04
N LEU A 102 -28.75 -31.44 20.51
CA LEU A 102 -27.42 -31.04 20.96
C LEU A 102 -27.21 -29.53 20.80
N LYS A 103 -27.60 -28.96 19.65
CA LYS A 103 -27.58 -27.52 19.43
C LYS A 103 -28.38 -26.76 20.48
N ALA A 104 -29.62 -27.17 20.76
CA ALA A 104 -30.47 -26.52 21.74
C ALA A 104 -29.88 -26.61 23.16
N ALA A 105 -29.27 -27.74 23.52
CA ALA A 105 -28.61 -27.94 24.80
C ALA A 105 -27.39 -27.02 24.96
N LEU A 106 -26.51 -26.96 23.95
CA LEU A 106 -25.32 -26.08 23.95
C LEU A 106 -25.71 -24.60 23.97
N GLN A 107 -26.74 -24.19 23.22
CA GLN A 107 -27.22 -22.80 23.22
C GLN A 107 -27.78 -22.38 24.58
N ARG A 108 -28.48 -23.29 25.29
CA ARG A 108 -29.00 -23.05 26.64
C ARG A 108 -27.87 -22.92 27.66
N GLU A 109 -26.86 -23.78 27.58
CA GLU A 109 -25.72 -23.78 28.49
C GLU A 109 -24.89 -22.48 28.38
N HIS A 110 -24.59 -22.05 27.15
CA HIS A 110 -23.69 -20.91 26.90
C HIS A 110 -24.37 -19.54 26.80
N ARG A 111 -25.66 -19.42 27.15
CA ARG A 111 -26.44 -18.16 27.15
C ARG A 111 -26.13 -17.25 25.94
N SER A 112 -26.17 -17.83 24.74
CA SER A 112 -26.02 -17.11 23.46
C SER A 112 -24.62 -16.52 23.16
N ARG A 113 -23.58 -16.80 23.96
CA ARG A 113 -22.20 -16.39 23.64
C ARG A 113 -21.56 -17.26 22.55
N LEU A 114 -22.09 -18.46 22.36
CA LEU A 114 -21.62 -19.46 21.40
C LEU A 114 -22.57 -19.50 20.20
N ALA A 115 -22.05 -19.24 18.99
CA ALA A 115 -22.82 -19.42 17.76
C ALA A 115 -22.72 -20.88 17.29
N VAL A 116 -23.80 -21.65 17.52
CA VAL A 116 -23.87 -23.06 17.10
C VAL A 116 -24.62 -23.18 15.77
N HIS A 117 -23.96 -23.78 14.77
CA HIS A 117 -24.44 -23.96 13.41
C HIS A 117 -24.65 -25.44 13.10
N THR A 118 -25.69 -25.75 12.31
CA THR A 118 -26.05 -27.11 11.86
C THR A 118 -26.36 -27.06 10.36
N PRO A 119 -25.36 -26.83 9.49
CA PRO A 119 -25.60 -26.69 8.05
C PRO A 119 -26.03 -28.02 7.46
N ARG A 120 -27.04 -27.99 6.57
CA ARG A 120 -27.42 -29.15 5.76
C ARG A 120 -26.37 -29.40 4.68
N ASN A 121 -26.37 -30.61 4.10
CA ASN A 121 -25.58 -30.88 2.91
C ASN A 121 -25.88 -29.83 1.83
N THR A 122 -24.83 -29.33 1.16
CA THR A 122 -24.87 -28.24 0.17
C THR A 122 -25.21 -26.84 0.70
N GLN A 123 -25.44 -26.67 2.01
CA GLN A 123 -25.67 -25.36 2.61
C GLN A 123 -24.35 -24.63 2.87
N LEU A 124 -24.16 -23.45 2.26
CA LEU A 124 -23.03 -22.58 2.52
C LEU A 124 -23.15 -21.94 3.92
N LEU A 125 -22.11 -22.10 4.75
CA LEU A 125 -21.95 -21.36 6.00
C LEU A 125 -20.91 -20.26 5.81
N ALA A 126 -21.36 -19.00 5.75
CA ALA A 126 -20.48 -17.84 5.65
C ALA A 126 -20.15 -17.30 7.06
N LEU A 127 -18.87 -17.23 7.39
CA LEU A 127 -18.36 -16.64 8.63
C LEU A 127 -17.49 -15.43 8.28
N THR A 128 -17.77 -14.28 8.88
CA THR A 128 -17.02 -13.04 8.64
C THR A 128 -16.02 -12.82 9.76
N PHE A 129 -14.74 -12.80 9.42
CA PHE A 129 -13.66 -12.50 10.35
C PHE A 129 -13.09 -11.12 10.02
N ARG A 130 -13.20 -10.17 10.95
CA ARG A 130 -12.54 -8.88 10.83
C ARG A 130 -11.10 -9.06 11.30
N GLY A 131 -10.18 -9.18 10.34
CA GLY A 131 -8.76 -9.17 10.60
C GLY A 131 -8.22 -7.76 10.51
N ASP A 132 -7.64 -7.24 11.60
CA ASP A 132 -6.87 -6.01 11.54
C ASP A 132 -5.63 -6.25 10.70
N LYS A 133 -5.45 -5.44 9.65
CA LYS A 133 -4.27 -5.54 8.78
C LYS A 133 -3.13 -4.77 9.43
N THR A 134 -2.22 -5.49 10.06
CA THR A 134 -0.99 -4.92 10.61
C THR A 134 0.10 -4.93 9.55
N ALA A 135 0.71 -3.78 9.28
CA ALA A 135 1.90 -3.68 8.44
C ALA A 135 3.13 -3.39 9.30
N LYS A 136 4.25 -4.05 9.00
CA LYS A 136 5.52 -3.84 9.69
C LYS A 136 6.40 -2.91 8.87
N VAL A 137 6.85 -1.82 9.47
CA VAL A 137 7.86 -0.95 8.87
C VAL A 137 9.23 -1.62 9.03
N MET A 138 10.03 -1.66 7.98
CA MET A 138 11.38 -2.23 8.02
C MET A 138 12.39 -1.35 7.28
N GLY A 139 13.68 -1.58 7.57
CA GLY A 139 14.79 -0.86 6.95
C GLY A 139 14.99 0.53 7.56
N SER A 140 15.40 1.48 6.72
CA SER A 140 15.66 2.87 7.10
C SER A 140 14.45 3.59 7.69
N LEU A 141 13.24 3.24 7.25
CA LEU A 141 11.99 3.79 7.81
C LEU A 141 11.69 3.36 9.25
N ALA A 142 12.39 2.35 9.77
CA ALA A 142 12.20 1.81 11.11
C ALA A 142 13.29 2.27 12.11
N VAL A 143 14.14 3.22 11.71
CA VAL A 143 15.23 3.74 12.56
C VAL A 143 14.68 4.53 13.75
N GLU A 144 13.67 5.35 13.50
CA GLU A 144 12.95 6.08 14.54
C GLU A 144 11.60 5.39 14.84
N PRO A 145 11.22 5.23 16.12
CA PRO A 145 9.91 4.68 16.45
C PRO A 145 8.81 5.65 15.99
N PRO A 146 7.79 5.18 15.27
CA PRO A 146 6.74 6.05 14.75
C PRO A 146 5.91 6.66 15.88
N GLN A 147 5.68 7.98 15.85
CA GLN A 147 4.80 8.66 16.79
C GLN A 147 3.39 8.86 16.21
N PRO A 148 2.34 8.92 17.06
CA PRO A 148 0.99 9.19 16.57
C PRO A 148 0.90 10.56 15.89
N GLY A 149 0.53 10.58 14.61
CA GLY A 149 0.41 11.80 13.79
C GLY A 149 1.49 11.92 12.72
N ASP A 150 2.55 11.11 12.81
CA ASP A 150 3.60 11.11 11.79
C ASP A 150 3.11 10.53 10.47
N THR A 151 3.46 11.19 9.38
CA THR A 151 3.13 10.70 8.04
C THR A 151 4.19 9.69 7.59
N LEU A 152 3.78 8.44 7.43
CA LEU A 152 4.65 7.39 6.90
C LEU A 152 4.51 7.28 5.38
N GLN A 153 5.60 7.43 4.64
CA GLN A 153 5.66 7.25 3.20
C GLN A 153 6.61 6.10 2.84
N GLY A 154 6.16 5.19 2.00
CA GLY A 154 6.95 4.04 1.58
C GLY A 154 6.20 3.12 0.64
N VAL A 155 6.89 2.07 0.20
CA VAL A 155 6.35 1.02 -0.66
C VAL A 155 5.75 -0.08 0.22
N LEU A 156 4.47 -0.38 0.02
CA LEU A 156 3.79 -1.48 0.70
C LEU A 156 4.00 -2.80 -0.06
N VAL A 157 4.68 -3.74 0.56
CA VAL A 157 4.92 -5.09 0.03
C VAL A 157 4.05 -6.10 0.77
N LYS A 158 3.14 -6.76 0.03
CA LYS A 158 2.31 -7.84 0.55
C LYS A 158 2.93 -9.20 0.21
N ARG A 159 3.28 -9.97 1.23
CA ARG A 159 3.65 -11.39 1.10
C ARG A 159 2.65 -12.25 1.84
N ASN A 160 1.79 -12.94 1.10
CA ASN A 160 0.68 -13.73 1.64
C ASN A 160 -0.23 -12.87 2.53
N PHE A 161 -0.21 -13.10 3.84
CA PHE A 161 -0.98 -12.35 4.84
C PHE A 161 -0.16 -11.29 5.58
N ASN A 162 1.15 -11.22 5.33
CA ASN A 162 2.03 -10.25 5.98
C ASN A 162 2.22 -9.01 5.11
N TYR A 163 2.09 -7.86 5.73
CA TYR A 163 2.28 -6.56 5.11
C TYR A 163 3.55 -5.92 5.64
N HIS A 164 4.37 -5.41 4.74
CA HIS A 164 5.61 -4.73 5.07
C HIS A 164 5.67 -3.38 4.38
N ILE A 165 6.12 -2.34 5.07
CA ILE A 165 6.34 -1.01 4.51
C ILE A 165 7.85 -0.78 4.48
N LEU A 166 8.37 -0.43 3.32
CA LEU A 166 9.80 -0.27 3.05
C LEU A 166 10.07 1.08 2.38
N ALA A 167 11.26 1.64 2.61
CA ALA A 167 11.77 2.70 1.74
C ALA A 167 12.03 2.14 0.34
N PRO A 168 11.85 2.92 -0.74
CA PRO A 168 12.20 2.50 -2.10
C PRO A 168 13.65 1.98 -2.20
N SER A 169 14.59 2.64 -1.52
CA SER A 169 16.02 2.28 -1.49
C SER A 169 16.33 0.94 -0.81
N ASP A 170 15.44 0.45 0.06
CA ASP A 170 15.63 -0.80 0.80
C ASP A 170 14.89 -1.98 0.15
N LEU A 171 14.20 -1.75 -0.97
CA LEU A 171 13.38 -2.76 -1.63
C LEU A 171 14.23 -3.96 -2.07
N ASN A 172 15.40 -3.73 -2.68
CA ASN A 172 16.32 -4.78 -3.12
C ASN A 172 16.96 -5.58 -1.95
N LYS A 173 16.96 -5.04 -0.72
CA LYS A 173 17.57 -5.69 0.45
C LYS A 173 16.62 -6.70 1.09
N TYR A 174 15.33 -6.38 1.11
CA TYR A 174 14.31 -7.19 1.78
C TYR A 174 13.41 -7.95 0.80
N THR A 175 13.48 -7.61 -0.49
CA THR A 175 12.71 -8.25 -1.54
C THR A 175 13.56 -8.67 -2.73
N GLU A 176 13.07 -9.68 -3.44
CA GLU A 176 13.63 -10.14 -4.72
C GLU A 176 13.32 -9.18 -5.87
N LEU A 177 12.59 -8.10 -5.60
CA LEU A 177 12.33 -7.07 -6.60
C LEU A 177 13.62 -6.30 -6.83
N SER A 178 14.04 -6.21 -8.09
CA SER A 178 15.12 -5.33 -8.50
C SER A 178 14.55 -3.97 -8.91
N GLN A 179 15.02 -2.91 -8.27
CA GLN A 179 14.81 -1.54 -8.74
C GLN A 179 15.58 -1.35 -10.05
N SER A 180 14.84 -1.10 -11.12
CA SER A 180 15.39 -0.73 -12.42
C SER A 180 15.08 0.74 -12.68
N GLU A 181 16.10 1.48 -13.10
CA GLU A 181 15.95 2.87 -13.50
C GLU A 181 16.14 2.95 -15.02
N VAL A 182 15.22 3.65 -15.69
CA VAL A 182 15.30 3.87 -17.12
C VAL A 182 15.91 5.24 -17.33
N VAL A 183 17.06 5.30 -18.00
CA VAL A 183 17.65 6.56 -18.46
C VAL A 183 17.30 6.73 -19.93
N GLN A 184 16.76 7.90 -20.27
CA GLN A 184 16.49 8.28 -21.63
C GLN A 184 17.54 9.26 -22.11
N ARG A 185 17.95 9.08 -23.37
CA ARG A 185 18.89 9.94 -24.06
C ARG A 185 18.34 10.28 -25.44
N GLN A 186 18.24 11.56 -25.74
CA GLN A 186 17.72 12.05 -27.01
C GLN A 186 18.71 13.02 -27.65
N SER A 187 19.07 12.76 -28.90
CA SER A 187 19.96 13.61 -29.68
C SER A 187 19.16 14.41 -30.71
N ILE A 188 19.31 15.72 -30.69
CA ILE A 188 18.55 16.65 -31.54
C ILE A 188 19.56 17.45 -32.36
N GLN A 189 19.34 17.55 -33.66
CA GLN A 189 20.15 18.41 -34.51
C GLN A 189 19.74 19.88 -34.30
N TYR A 190 20.70 20.74 -34.02
CA TYR A 190 20.51 22.16 -33.78
C TYR A 190 21.48 22.99 -34.64
N THR A 191 20.93 23.79 -35.54
CA THR A 191 21.67 24.64 -36.49
C THR A 191 21.64 26.12 -36.13
N GLY A 192 20.95 26.49 -35.05
CA GLY A 192 20.89 27.87 -34.56
C GLY A 192 22.17 28.31 -33.84
N SER A 193 22.25 29.59 -33.48
CA SER A 193 23.39 30.09 -32.69
C SER A 193 23.28 29.71 -31.21
N ASN A 194 24.42 29.59 -30.53
CA ASN A 194 24.47 29.33 -29.08
C ASN A 194 23.75 30.40 -28.25
N ALA A 195 23.67 31.63 -28.75
CA ALA A 195 23.00 32.72 -28.04
C ALA A 195 21.47 32.61 -28.12
N VAL A 196 20.92 32.17 -29.26
CA VAL A 196 19.48 31.85 -29.40
C VAL A 196 19.11 30.63 -28.55
N LEU A 197 19.98 29.61 -28.54
CA LEU A 197 19.85 28.43 -27.70
C LEU A 197 19.74 28.81 -26.23
N ARG A 198 20.70 29.61 -25.76
CA ARG A 198 20.75 30.09 -24.38
C ARG A 198 19.50 30.87 -24.01
N HIS A 199 19.03 31.75 -24.90
CA HIS A 199 17.82 32.54 -24.67
C HIS A 199 16.57 31.67 -24.59
N ALA A 200 16.41 30.70 -25.48
CA ALA A 200 15.27 29.78 -25.49
C ALA A 200 15.23 28.92 -24.22
N VAL A 201 16.38 28.38 -23.81
CA VAL A 201 16.49 27.55 -22.60
C VAL A 201 16.27 28.35 -21.33
N LEU A 202 16.83 29.56 -21.21
CA LEU A 202 16.63 30.41 -20.02
C LEU A 202 15.20 30.95 -19.90
N ARG A 203 14.48 31.10 -21.01
CA ARG A 203 13.06 31.48 -20.97
C ARG A 203 12.18 30.32 -20.48
N LEU A 204 12.55 29.09 -20.80
CA LEU A 204 11.80 27.89 -20.46
C LEU A 204 12.15 27.36 -19.05
N ALA A 205 13.44 27.24 -18.77
CA ALA A 205 13.97 26.70 -17.53
C ALA A 205 14.21 27.83 -16.53
N GLY A 206 13.50 27.78 -15.39
CA GLY A 206 13.60 28.82 -14.36
C GLY A 206 15.01 28.92 -13.77
N THR A 207 15.55 27.81 -13.25
CA THR A 207 16.93 27.73 -12.75
C THR A 207 17.73 26.78 -13.64
N VAL A 208 18.82 27.29 -14.21
CA VAL A 208 19.76 26.52 -15.04
C VAL A 208 21.10 26.47 -14.31
N GLU A 209 21.57 25.27 -14.01
CA GLU A 209 22.88 25.03 -13.42
C GLU A 209 23.89 24.79 -14.55
N PHE A 210 24.87 25.66 -14.70
CA PHE A 210 25.91 25.52 -15.71
C PHE A 210 27.05 24.66 -15.15
N LEU A 211 27.09 23.38 -15.50
CA LEU A 211 28.15 22.44 -15.06
C LEU A 211 29.45 22.65 -15.85
N SER A 212 29.34 23.00 -17.14
CA SER A 212 30.46 23.42 -18.00
C SER A 212 29.95 24.32 -19.14
N GLU A 213 30.86 24.78 -20.01
CA GLU A 213 30.47 25.54 -21.21
C GLU A 213 29.53 24.75 -22.13
N THR A 214 29.70 23.42 -22.17
CA THR A 214 28.96 22.50 -23.04
C THR A 214 27.94 21.64 -22.32
N ARG A 215 27.89 21.64 -20.98
CA ARG A 215 26.95 20.81 -20.20
C ARG A 215 26.16 21.63 -19.21
N TRP A 216 24.85 21.68 -19.37
CA TRP A 216 23.94 22.43 -18.52
C TRP A 216 22.92 21.49 -17.89
N ARG A 217 22.59 21.71 -16.62
CA ARG A 217 21.56 20.98 -15.90
C ARG A 217 20.30 21.84 -15.76
N LEU A 218 19.20 21.32 -16.28
CA LEU A 218 17.89 21.95 -16.33
C LEU A 218 16.97 21.26 -15.31
N TYR A 219 16.20 22.05 -14.56
CA TYR A 219 15.22 21.55 -13.57
C TYR A 219 15.79 20.60 -12.50
N GLY A 220 17.12 20.56 -12.32
CA GLY A 220 17.80 19.66 -11.38
C GLY A 220 17.82 18.18 -11.77
N CYS A 221 17.15 17.77 -12.86
CA CYS A 221 16.96 16.36 -13.23
C CYS A 221 17.28 16.03 -14.70
N LEU A 222 17.59 17.04 -15.52
CA LEU A 222 17.83 16.87 -16.95
C LEU A 222 19.17 17.49 -17.35
N ASP A 223 20.04 16.70 -17.95
CA ASP A 223 21.35 17.15 -18.42
C ASP A 223 21.30 17.40 -19.93
N MET A 224 21.62 18.63 -20.33
CA MET A 224 21.76 19.04 -21.72
C MET A 224 23.25 19.18 -22.06
N ILE A 225 23.69 18.43 -23.07
CA ILE A 225 25.06 18.42 -23.59
C ILE A 225 25.03 19.03 -24.99
N ILE A 226 25.82 20.08 -25.20
CA ILE A 226 25.87 20.88 -26.42
C ILE A 226 27.15 20.50 -27.18
N GLU A 227 27.00 19.76 -28.27
CA GLU A 227 28.08 19.32 -29.16
C GLU A 227 27.71 19.67 -30.62
N PRO A 228 27.91 20.92 -31.07
CA PRO A 228 27.43 21.37 -32.37
C PRO A 228 27.85 20.42 -33.51
N PRO A 229 26.93 20.03 -34.42
CA PRO A 229 25.55 20.52 -34.58
C PRO A 229 24.49 19.73 -33.80
N VAL A 230 24.85 18.97 -32.78
CA VAL A 230 23.96 18.09 -32.02
C VAL A 230 23.84 18.55 -30.57
N ILE A 231 22.62 18.53 -30.04
CA ILE A 231 22.35 18.72 -28.62
C ILE A 231 21.79 17.40 -28.09
N THR A 232 22.41 16.87 -27.05
CA THR A 232 21.97 15.65 -26.37
C THR A 232 21.28 16.03 -25.08
N LEU A 233 20.08 15.51 -24.85
CA LEU A 233 19.40 15.55 -23.55
C LEU A 233 19.50 14.16 -22.92
N GLU A 234 19.85 14.10 -21.64
CA GLU A 234 19.93 12.87 -20.85
C GLU A 234 19.20 13.08 -19.52
N TRP A 235 18.26 12.19 -19.18
CA TRP A 235 17.49 12.26 -17.94
C TRP A 235 17.02 10.88 -17.50
N GLN A 236 16.68 10.76 -16.21
CA GLN A 236 16.00 9.58 -15.69
C GLN A 236 14.51 9.66 -16.04
N ALA A 237 13.97 8.65 -16.71
CA ALA A 237 12.61 8.63 -17.22
C ALA A 237 11.59 8.56 -16.08
N GLN A 238 10.82 9.62 -15.92
CA GLN A 238 9.73 9.75 -14.96
C GLN A 238 8.69 10.69 -15.57
N PRO A 239 7.39 10.58 -15.24
CA PRO A 239 6.36 11.40 -15.88
C PRO A 239 6.61 12.91 -15.86
N VAL A 240 7.26 13.41 -14.80
CA VAL A 240 7.60 14.83 -14.65
C VAL A 240 8.87 15.20 -15.43
N SER A 241 9.91 14.38 -15.37
CA SER A 241 11.16 14.64 -16.10
C SER A 241 10.99 14.46 -17.62
N ASP A 242 10.14 13.53 -18.06
CA ASP A 242 9.76 13.34 -19.46
C ASP A 242 9.04 14.58 -20.00
N MET A 243 8.10 15.14 -19.21
CA MET A 243 7.44 16.40 -19.57
C MET A 243 8.43 17.56 -19.69
N TYR A 244 9.42 17.66 -18.79
CA TYR A 244 10.46 18.68 -18.90
C TYR A 244 11.35 18.46 -20.13
N ALA A 245 11.70 17.21 -20.43
CA ALA A 245 12.47 16.87 -21.62
C ALA A 245 11.72 17.28 -22.89
N ASP A 246 10.44 16.91 -23.01
CA ASP A 246 9.60 17.27 -24.16
C ASP A 246 9.48 18.79 -24.33
N ALA A 247 9.33 19.52 -23.23
CA ALA A 247 9.29 20.98 -23.26
C ALA A 247 10.61 21.59 -23.79
N VAL A 248 11.75 21.05 -23.34
CA VAL A 248 13.08 21.48 -23.80
C VAL A 248 13.26 21.13 -25.27
N VAL A 249 12.93 19.91 -25.69
CA VAL A 249 12.97 19.46 -27.10
C VAL A 249 12.16 20.42 -27.98
N ALA A 250 10.92 20.73 -27.59
CA ALA A 250 10.05 21.64 -28.33
C ALA A 250 10.65 23.05 -28.45
N ALA A 251 11.24 23.57 -27.37
CA ALA A 251 11.91 24.87 -27.37
C ALA A 251 13.16 24.87 -28.28
N LEU A 252 13.93 23.79 -28.30
CA LEU A 252 15.11 23.64 -29.17
C LEU A 252 14.72 23.62 -30.64
N LEU A 253 13.68 22.87 -31.01
CA LEU A 253 13.17 22.80 -32.38
C LEU A 253 12.57 24.14 -32.84
N ALA A 254 11.85 24.83 -31.95
CA ALA A 254 11.35 26.18 -32.21
C ALA A 254 12.51 27.17 -32.42
N ALA A 255 13.54 27.12 -31.57
CA ALA A 255 14.72 27.96 -31.67
C ALA A 255 15.53 27.71 -32.96
N ALA A 256 15.66 26.46 -33.39
CA ALA A 256 16.31 26.09 -34.64
C ALA A 256 15.56 26.61 -35.88
N SER A 257 14.24 26.79 -35.76
CA SER A 257 13.38 27.31 -36.84
C SER A 257 13.33 28.84 -36.90
N MET A 258 13.88 29.55 -35.90
CA MET A 258 13.91 31.01 -35.91
C MET A 258 15.01 31.55 -36.84
N PRO A 259 14.74 32.59 -37.64
CA PRO A 259 15.79 33.27 -38.38
C PRO A 259 16.82 33.85 -37.41
N GLN A 260 18.12 33.78 -37.76
CA GLN A 260 19.19 34.30 -36.91
C GLN A 260 18.89 35.76 -36.53
N PRO A 261 18.79 36.09 -35.24
CA PRO A 261 18.52 37.46 -34.84
C PRO A 261 19.72 38.34 -35.20
N THR A 262 19.46 39.42 -35.96
CA THR A 262 20.45 40.48 -36.28
C THR A 262 20.90 41.26 -35.05
N HIS A 263 20.14 41.19 -33.95
CA HIS A 263 20.50 41.75 -32.65
C HIS A 263 20.14 40.75 -31.55
N LEU A 264 21.16 40.27 -30.84
CA LEU A 264 20.96 39.54 -29.59
C LEU A 264 20.62 40.59 -28.52
N PRO A 265 19.50 40.48 -27.78
CA PRO A 265 19.39 41.19 -26.52
C PRO A 265 20.42 40.55 -25.59
N LEU A 266 21.60 41.16 -25.50
CA LEU A 266 22.51 40.94 -24.38
C LEU A 266 21.64 41.05 -23.13
N ALA A 267 21.62 40.01 -22.31
CA ALA A 267 20.96 40.01 -21.01
C ALA A 267 21.24 41.36 -20.34
N PRO A 268 20.23 42.24 -20.14
CA PRO A 268 20.49 43.63 -19.78
C PRO A 268 21.18 43.62 -18.44
N LYS A 269 22.47 43.99 -18.36
CA LYS A 269 23.21 44.01 -17.08
C LYS A 269 22.32 44.70 -16.05
N LEU A 270 22.03 44.01 -14.94
CA LEU A 270 21.18 44.54 -13.86
C LEU A 270 21.66 45.94 -13.54
N ASP A 271 20.82 46.93 -13.83
CA ASP A 271 21.10 48.31 -13.45
C ASP A 271 21.00 48.39 -11.94
N ARG A 272 22.16 48.53 -11.29
CA ARG A 272 22.27 48.56 -9.83
C ARG A 272 21.59 49.80 -9.24
N MET A 273 21.47 50.89 -10.00
CA MET A 273 20.75 52.08 -9.55
C MET A 273 19.25 51.80 -9.56
N HIS A 274 18.73 51.26 -10.66
CA HIS A 274 17.32 50.87 -10.78
C HIS A 274 16.91 49.81 -9.73
N PHE A 275 17.77 48.81 -9.48
CA PHE A 275 17.52 47.82 -8.44
C PHE A 275 17.39 48.45 -7.05
N LYS A 276 18.24 49.42 -6.71
CA LYS A 276 18.18 50.12 -5.42
C LYS A 276 16.90 50.95 -5.29
N GLU A 277 16.48 51.63 -6.36
CA GLU A 277 15.22 52.38 -6.39
C GLU A 277 14.02 51.45 -6.15
N CYS A 278 13.92 50.33 -6.88
CA CYS A 278 12.84 49.38 -6.70
C CYS A 278 12.83 48.72 -5.31
N VAL A 279 14.00 48.48 -4.71
CA VAL A 279 14.09 47.96 -3.33
C VAL A 279 13.51 48.97 -2.34
N ILE A 280 13.79 50.26 -2.50
CA ILE A 280 13.24 51.31 -1.64
C ILE A 280 11.72 51.41 -1.81
N GLU A 281 11.23 51.51 -3.05
CA GLU A 281 9.80 51.61 -3.36
C GLU A 281 9.03 50.42 -2.79
N MET A 282 9.52 49.19 -3.01
CA MET A 282 8.91 47.98 -2.46
C MET A 282 8.87 47.99 -0.93
N LEU A 283 9.98 48.34 -0.28
CA LEU A 283 10.04 48.36 1.20
C LEU A 283 9.16 49.48 1.79
N GLN A 284 9.06 50.62 1.10
CA GLN A 284 8.15 51.72 1.49
C GLN A 284 6.68 51.33 1.34
N GLU A 285 6.31 50.62 0.26
CA GLU A 285 4.95 50.08 0.11
C GLU A 285 4.62 49.02 1.16
N MET A 286 5.59 48.16 1.51
CA MET A 286 5.38 47.07 2.47
C MET A 286 5.30 47.55 3.92
N PHE A 287 6.14 48.53 4.32
CA PHE A 287 6.34 48.90 5.72
C PHE A 287 6.03 50.37 6.03
N GLY A 288 5.67 51.18 5.03
CA GLY A 288 5.40 52.62 5.15
C GLY A 288 6.64 53.49 4.89
N GLU A 289 6.41 54.72 4.42
CA GLU A 289 7.47 55.67 4.06
C GLU A 289 8.42 56.03 5.22
N ASP A 290 7.91 56.01 6.46
CA ASP A 290 8.67 56.40 7.66
C ASP A 290 9.61 55.28 8.16
N SER A 291 9.41 54.06 7.69
CA SER A 291 10.14 52.86 8.13
C SER A 291 11.43 52.61 7.34
N VAL A 292 11.63 53.33 6.23
CA VAL A 292 12.76 53.14 5.28
C VAL A 292 13.48 54.47 5.04
N PRO A 293 14.82 54.54 5.15
CA PRO A 293 15.57 55.76 4.86
C PRO A 293 15.38 56.22 3.40
N LYS A 294 14.93 57.48 3.21
CA LYS A 294 14.71 58.08 1.87
C LYS A 294 16.00 58.27 1.04
N MET A 295 17.17 58.24 1.68
CA MET A 295 18.47 58.22 1.02
C MET A 295 19.48 57.43 1.83
N PHE A 296 20.22 56.53 1.18
CA PHE A 296 21.39 55.88 1.77
C PHE A 296 22.58 55.95 0.80
N LYS A 297 23.78 56.18 1.34
CA LYS A 297 25.03 56.13 0.57
C LYS A 297 25.72 54.80 0.84
N GLY A 298 25.74 53.93 -0.16
CA GLY A 298 26.45 52.65 -0.10
C GLY A 298 25.61 51.47 -0.57
N GLU A 299 25.90 50.30 0.00
CA GLU A 299 25.27 49.00 -0.31
C GLU A 299 24.54 48.41 0.90
N LYS A 300 24.44 49.17 2.00
CA LYS A 300 23.77 48.76 3.23
C LYS A 300 22.55 49.63 3.46
N LEU A 301 21.41 49.00 3.62
CA LEU A 301 20.12 49.60 3.93
C LEU A 301 19.64 49.05 5.28
N HIS A 302 18.85 49.81 6.02
CA HIS A 302 18.17 49.30 7.20
C HIS A 302 16.69 49.64 7.13
N VAL A 303 15.86 48.78 7.68
CA VAL A 303 14.41 48.95 7.80
C VAL A 303 14.05 48.85 9.26
N GLU A 304 13.30 49.83 9.77
CA GLU A 304 12.84 49.84 11.16
C GLU A 304 11.32 49.86 11.20
N VAL A 305 10.73 48.84 11.83
CA VAL A 305 9.28 48.67 11.93
C VAL A 305 8.93 48.43 13.39
N ASN A 306 8.17 49.36 14.00
CA ASN A 306 7.71 49.25 15.39
C ASN A 306 8.84 48.97 16.40
N GLY A 307 9.99 49.65 16.26
CA GLY A 307 11.16 49.50 17.14
C GLY A 307 12.00 48.25 16.89
N ARG A 308 11.75 47.51 15.81
CA ARG A 308 12.55 46.37 15.36
C ARG A 308 13.28 46.70 14.08
N ARG A 309 14.58 46.43 14.06
CA ARG A 309 15.48 46.82 12.98
C ARG A 309 16.02 45.59 12.24
N ALA A 310 15.94 45.63 10.92
CA ALA A 310 16.59 44.69 10.01
C ALA A 310 17.64 45.43 9.18
N ASP A 311 18.88 44.96 9.21
CA ASP A 311 19.98 45.48 8.40
C ASP A 311 20.16 44.60 7.16
N ILE A 312 20.15 45.22 5.99
CA ILE A 312 20.16 44.62 4.67
C ILE A 312 21.49 44.93 3.99
N ASP A 313 22.21 43.90 3.54
CA ASP A 313 23.38 44.03 2.67
C ASP A 313 23.00 43.70 1.22
N LEU A 314 22.96 44.71 0.35
CA LEU A 314 22.56 44.58 -1.04
C LEU A 314 23.65 43.95 -1.94
N LEU A 315 24.90 43.85 -1.46
CA LEU A 315 25.96 43.12 -2.15
C LEU A 315 25.87 41.62 -1.87
N ALA A 316 25.64 41.25 -0.61
CA ALA A 316 25.52 39.85 -0.18
C ALA A 316 24.11 39.28 -0.38
N LEU A 317 23.10 40.14 -0.61
CA LEU A 317 21.67 39.81 -0.59
C LEU A 317 21.28 39.12 0.72
N ASP A 318 21.84 39.59 1.83
CA ASP A 318 21.66 39.01 3.15
C ASP A 318 20.99 40.03 4.08
N VAL A 319 20.14 39.54 4.97
CA VAL A 319 19.36 40.35 5.90
C VAL A 319 19.58 39.82 7.30
N THR A 320 19.99 40.71 8.20
CA THR A 320 20.26 40.39 9.61
C THR A 320 19.29 41.18 10.48
N SER A 321 18.59 40.50 11.39
CA SER A 321 17.61 41.12 12.28
C SER A 321 17.56 40.40 13.62
N ASN A 322 17.14 41.11 14.67
CA ASN A 322 16.83 40.49 15.97
C ASN A 322 15.44 39.81 16.00
N ASP A 323 14.66 39.96 14.93
CA ASP A 323 13.34 39.34 14.76
C ASP A 323 13.33 38.44 13.51
N GLU A 324 13.24 37.12 13.74
CA GLU A 324 13.22 36.10 12.70
C GLU A 324 12.05 36.27 11.70
N ALA A 325 10.90 36.79 12.14
CA ALA A 325 9.76 36.98 11.26
C ALA A 325 9.98 38.13 10.29
N LEU A 326 10.55 39.24 10.78
CA LEU A 326 10.94 40.38 9.95
C LEU A 326 12.09 40.02 9.01
N GLU A 327 13.08 39.28 9.50
CA GLU A 327 14.21 38.79 8.70
C GLU A 327 13.74 37.97 7.49
N ARG A 328 12.95 36.92 7.73
CA ARG A 328 12.46 36.04 6.65
C ARG A 328 11.60 36.80 5.64
N MET A 329 10.79 37.75 6.12
CA MET A 329 9.91 38.54 5.25
C MET A 329 10.71 39.45 4.32
N VAL A 330 11.66 40.20 4.87
CA VAL A 330 12.52 41.12 4.10
C VAL A 330 13.47 40.32 3.19
N GLN A 331 14.07 39.24 3.68
CA GLN A 331 14.90 38.34 2.88
C GLN A 331 14.14 37.75 1.69
N SER A 332 12.90 37.31 1.91
CA SER A 332 12.06 36.76 0.84
C SER A 332 11.69 37.82 -0.20
N ALA A 333 11.36 39.04 0.24
CA ALA A 333 11.00 40.14 -0.64
C ALA A 333 12.18 40.56 -1.53
N ILE A 334 13.37 40.75 -0.94
CA ILE A 334 14.59 41.11 -1.67
C ILE A 334 15.00 40.01 -2.65
N SER A 335 14.94 38.74 -2.23
CA SER A 335 15.26 37.60 -3.11
C SER A 335 14.33 37.53 -4.32
N LYS A 336 13.03 37.76 -4.12
CA LYS A 336 12.03 37.77 -5.21
C LYS A 336 12.22 38.96 -6.15
N LEU A 337 12.49 40.14 -5.61
CA LEU A 337 12.74 41.33 -6.43
C LEU A 337 14.03 41.20 -7.23
N TYR A 338 15.11 40.67 -6.63
CA TYR A 338 16.35 40.37 -7.34
C TYR A 338 16.12 39.33 -8.43
N ALA A 339 15.36 38.26 -8.17
CA ALA A 339 15.01 37.27 -9.19
C ALA A 339 14.16 37.84 -10.34
N ALA A 340 13.34 38.86 -10.07
CA ALA A 340 12.52 39.52 -11.09
C ALA A 340 13.31 40.50 -11.98
N LEU A 341 14.32 41.18 -11.41
CA LEU A 341 15.08 42.23 -12.09
C LEU A 341 16.44 41.77 -12.63
N ALA A 342 17.07 40.78 -12.01
CA ALA A 342 18.38 40.30 -12.41
C ALA A 342 18.29 39.36 -13.62
N PRO A 343 19.07 39.59 -14.69
CA PRO A 343 19.28 38.55 -15.68
C PRO A 343 20.12 37.42 -15.06
N VAL A 344 19.85 36.20 -15.51
CA VAL A 344 20.64 35.02 -15.13
C VAL A 344 22.11 35.24 -15.46
N LYS A 345 22.94 35.50 -14.44
CA LYS A 345 24.37 35.78 -14.59
C LYS A 345 25.12 34.51 -15.04
N PRO A 346 25.94 34.55 -16.10
CA PRO A 346 26.97 33.53 -16.34
C PRO A 346 28.03 33.52 -15.23
N PRO A 347 28.73 32.40 -15.01
CA PRO A 347 29.92 32.37 -14.15
C PRO A 347 31.04 33.25 -14.73
N PRO A 348 31.96 33.77 -13.89
CA PRO A 348 33.17 34.43 -14.38
C PRO A 348 34.03 33.43 -15.17
N PRO A 349 34.77 33.89 -16.21
CA PRO A 349 35.71 33.02 -16.92
C PRO A 349 36.75 32.46 -15.93
N PRO A 350 37.27 31.25 -16.18
CA PRO A 350 38.36 30.71 -15.37
C PRO A 350 39.52 31.71 -15.38
N THR A 351 39.96 32.11 -14.20
CA THR A 351 41.23 32.83 -14.04
C THR A 351 42.33 31.92 -14.56
N CYS A 352 43.05 32.39 -15.60
CA CYS A 352 44.20 31.69 -16.18
C CYS A 352 45.23 31.25 -15.13
#